data_AF-A0A2K3LPG2-F1
#
_entry.id   AF-A0A2K3LPG2-F1
#
_cell.length_a   1.000
_cell.length_b   1.000
_cell.length_c   1.000
_cell.angle_alpha   90.00
_cell.angle_beta   90.00
_cell.angle_gamma   90.00
#
_symmetry.space_group_name_H-M   'P 1'
#
loop_
_entity.id
_entity.type
_entity.pdbx_description
1 polymer ?
#
loop_
_entity_poly.entity_id
_entity_poly.type
_entity_poly.pdbx_seq_one_letter_code
_entity_poly.pdbx_strand_id
1 'polypeptide(L)'
;MASNDRIPDAEVGVTPPDDRCPIEEVALVVPETDDPTIPVLTFRAWFLGITSCIILIILNTFFTFRTQPLTISAILMQIAVLPIGKLMAAILPTKDYNFIGWHFTLNPGPFNMKEHVIITIFANCGVSQGNGDAYSIGAITIMKAYYKQSLSFLLALFIVLSTQ
;
A
#
# COMPACT_ATOMS: atom_id res chain seq x y z
N MET A 1 21.37 -44.62 -39.08
CA MET A 1 21.74 -44.49 -37.66
C MET A 1 21.28 -43.10 -37.25
N ALA A 2 20.40 -43.03 -36.26
CA ALA A 2 19.33 -42.05 -36.14
C ALA A 2 19.77 -40.57 -36.07
N SER A 3 18.99 -39.75 -36.77
CA SER A 3 18.90 -38.29 -36.69
C SER A 3 17.92 -37.92 -35.57
N ASN A 4 18.22 -36.85 -34.82
CA ASN A 4 17.32 -36.08 -33.92
C ASN A 4 16.74 -36.89 -32.72
N ASP A 5 16.62 -36.40 -31.50
CA ASP A 5 16.05 -35.13 -31.09
C ASP A 5 16.78 -34.56 -29.87
N ARG A 6 17.35 -33.36 -30.04
CA ARG A 6 17.57 -32.44 -28.93
C ARG A 6 16.18 -31.93 -28.56
N ILE A 7 15.59 -32.43 -27.49
CA ILE A 7 14.42 -31.79 -26.88
C ILE A 7 14.88 -30.39 -26.50
N PRO A 8 14.27 -29.30 -27.02
CA PRO A 8 14.56 -27.98 -26.53
C PRO A 8 13.90 -27.92 -25.16
N ASP A 9 14.71 -27.99 -24.11
CA ASP A 9 14.31 -27.62 -22.76
C ASP A 9 13.62 -26.26 -22.90
N ALA A 10 12.30 -26.25 -22.64
CA ALA A 10 11.48 -25.07 -22.77
C ALA A 10 12.19 -23.90 -22.09
N GLU A 11 12.24 -22.74 -22.76
CA GLU A 11 12.77 -21.49 -22.22
C GLU A 11 12.00 -21.12 -20.93
N VAL A 12 12.41 -21.70 -19.82
CA VAL A 12 12.23 -21.13 -18.49
C VAL A 12 13.05 -19.87 -18.53
N GLY A 13 12.44 -18.70 -18.24
CA GLY A 13 13.11 -17.40 -18.28
C GLY A 13 14.35 -17.37 -17.39
N VAL A 14 15.48 -17.77 -17.95
CA VAL A 14 16.77 -17.86 -17.27
C VAL A 14 17.34 -16.45 -17.24
N THR A 15 17.35 -15.88 -16.04
CA THR A 15 18.14 -14.70 -15.69
C THR A 15 19.61 -14.92 -16.07
N PRO A 16 20.30 -13.91 -16.65
CA PRO A 16 21.73 -14.00 -16.91
C PRO A 16 22.49 -14.45 -15.66
N PRO A 17 23.56 -15.24 -15.77
CA PRO A 17 24.30 -15.76 -14.62
C PRO A 17 24.86 -14.64 -13.70
N ASP A 18 25.05 -13.43 -14.23
CA ASP A 18 25.48 -12.25 -13.45
C ASP A 18 24.36 -11.63 -12.61
N ASP A 19 23.07 -11.89 -12.93
CA ASP A 19 21.91 -11.36 -12.20
C ASP A 19 21.39 -12.32 -11.12
N ARG A 20 21.94 -13.55 -11.06
CA ARG A 20 21.54 -14.56 -10.08
C ARG A 20 22.12 -14.25 -8.71
N CYS A 21 21.32 -14.48 -7.67
CA CYS A 21 21.84 -14.25 -6.32
C CYS A 21 22.90 -15.32 -5.98
N PRO A 22 24.13 -14.93 -5.58
CA PRO A 22 25.18 -15.90 -5.26
C PRO A 22 24.93 -16.72 -3.98
N ILE A 23 23.89 -16.35 -3.22
CA ILE A 23 23.49 -17.00 -1.96
C ILE A 23 22.23 -17.82 -2.23
N GLU A 24 22.33 -19.15 -2.11
CA GLU A 24 21.26 -20.09 -2.45
C GLU A 24 20.01 -19.90 -1.57
N GLU A 25 20.21 -19.58 -0.29
CA GLU A 25 19.10 -19.33 0.64
C GLU A 25 18.27 -18.11 0.24
N VAL A 26 18.87 -17.12 -0.42
CA VAL A 26 18.16 -15.91 -0.90
C VAL A 26 17.44 -16.21 -2.22
N ALA A 27 18.07 -16.98 -3.10
CA ALA A 27 17.49 -17.40 -4.38
C ALA A 27 16.23 -18.29 -4.20
N LEU A 28 16.15 -19.04 -3.09
CA LEU A 28 14.97 -19.87 -2.77
C LEU A 28 13.81 -19.07 -2.15
N VAL A 29 14.09 -17.93 -1.54
CA VAL A 29 13.08 -17.12 -0.82
C VAL A 29 12.54 -15.98 -1.69
N VAL A 30 13.37 -15.45 -2.59
CA VAL A 30 13.00 -14.36 -3.50
C VAL A 30 12.98 -14.89 -4.94
N PRO A 31 11.84 -14.85 -5.64
CA PRO A 31 11.79 -15.19 -7.05
C PRO A 31 12.70 -14.25 -7.85
N GLU A 32 13.58 -14.81 -8.68
CA GLU A 32 14.48 -14.02 -9.53
C GLU A 32 13.76 -13.36 -10.73
N THR A 33 12.55 -13.81 -11.03
CA THR A 33 11.74 -13.32 -12.14
C THR A 33 10.46 -12.65 -11.63
N ASP A 34 10.14 -11.48 -12.18
CA ASP A 34 8.88 -10.81 -11.93
C ASP A 34 7.80 -11.28 -12.91
N ASP A 35 6.64 -11.71 -12.40
CA ASP A 35 5.48 -12.06 -13.23
C ASP A 35 4.58 -10.82 -13.41
N PRO A 36 4.50 -10.23 -14.63
CA PRO A 36 3.71 -9.03 -14.89
C PRO A 36 2.20 -9.27 -14.91
N THR A 37 1.74 -10.53 -14.90
CA THR A 37 0.31 -10.87 -14.98
C THR A 37 -0.40 -10.80 -13.63
N ILE A 38 0.37 -10.77 -12.52
CA ILE A 38 -0.19 -10.75 -11.17
C ILE A 38 -0.87 -9.39 -10.92
N PRO A 39 -2.15 -9.38 -10.49
CA PRO A 39 -2.90 -8.16 -10.25
C PRO A 39 -2.34 -7.40 -9.04
N VAL A 40 -2.15 -6.08 -9.21
CA VAL A 40 -1.54 -5.20 -8.21
C VAL A 40 -2.55 -4.28 -7.53
N LEU A 41 -3.40 -3.62 -8.33
CA LEU A 41 -4.39 -2.64 -7.86
C LEU A 41 -5.79 -3.27 -7.74
N THR A 42 -5.92 -4.23 -6.84
CA THR A 42 -7.21 -4.89 -6.56
C THR A 42 -8.08 -4.06 -5.61
N PHE A 43 -9.38 -4.37 -5.55
CA PHE A 43 -10.29 -3.72 -4.61
C PHE A 43 -9.82 -3.83 -3.15
N ARG A 44 -9.33 -5.02 -2.74
CA ARG A 44 -8.80 -5.21 -1.38
C ARG A 44 -7.56 -4.35 -1.12
N ALA A 45 -6.68 -4.18 -2.11
CA ALA A 45 -5.48 -3.34 -1.96
C ALA A 45 -5.86 -1.87 -1.76
N TRP A 46 -6.84 -1.37 -2.51
CA TRP A 46 -7.41 -0.03 -2.33
C TRP A 46 -8.08 0.13 -0.98
N PHE A 47 -8.96 -0.80 -0.60
CA PHE A 47 -9.68 -0.73 0.67
C PHE A 47 -8.75 -0.76 1.87
N LEU A 48 -7.81 -1.70 1.91
CA LEU A 48 -6.84 -1.83 3.00
C LEU A 48 -5.81 -0.68 3.00
N GLY A 49 -5.36 -0.23 1.83
CA GLY A 49 -4.44 0.91 1.69
C GLY A 49 -5.05 2.24 2.15
N ILE A 50 -6.26 2.56 1.69
CA ILE A 50 -6.95 3.79 2.11
C ILE A 50 -7.25 3.73 3.61
N THR A 51 -7.76 2.60 4.09
CA THR A 51 -8.11 2.45 5.51
C THR A 51 -6.86 2.55 6.39
N SER A 52 -5.74 1.94 5.99
CA SER A 52 -4.49 2.02 6.75
C SER A 52 -3.93 3.43 6.78
N CYS A 53 -3.97 4.15 5.66
CA CYS A 53 -3.58 5.55 5.56
C CYS A 53 -4.43 6.45 6.47
N ILE A 54 -5.76 6.32 6.41
CA ILE A 54 -6.70 7.12 7.22
C ILE A 54 -6.50 6.87 8.72
N ILE A 55 -6.38 5.61 9.14
CA ILE A 55 -6.17 5.29 10.56
C ILE A 55 -4.86 5.91 11.04
N LEU A 56 -3.80 5.77 10.25
CA LEU A 56 -2.47 6.19 10.65
C LEU A 56 -2.33 7.72 10.72
N ILE A 57 -2.91 8.45 9.77
CA ILE A 57 -2.92 9.93 9.82
C ILE A 57 -3.74 10.43 11.01
N ILE A 58 -4.91 9.83 11.30
CA ILE A 58 -5.72 10.21 12.46
C ILE A 58 -4.95 10.01 13.76
N LEU A 59 -4.32 8.84 13.93
CA LEU A 59 -3.57 8.55 15.15
C LEU A 59 -2.35 9.47 15.30
N ASN A 60 -1.55 9.64 14.24
CA ASN A 60 -0.38 10.50 14.29
C ASN A 60 -0.76 11.97 14.55
N THR A 61 -1.73 12.53 13.82
CA THR A 61 -2.20 13.91 14.06
C THR A 61 -2.77 14.09 15.47
N PHE A 62 -3.47 13.08 16.02
CA PHE A 62 -3.97 13.13 17.39
C PHE A 62 -2.82 13.20 18.41
N PHE A 63 -1.77 12.39 18.25
CA PHE A 63 -0.64 12.38 19.17
C PHE A 63 0.23 13.65 19.07
N THR A 64 0.24 14.34 17.93
CA THR A 64 0.94 15.63 17.75
C THR A 64 0.45 16.70 18.74
N PHE A 65 -0.82 16.67 19.15
CA PHE A 65 -1.38 17.62 20.13
C PHE A 65 -1.12 17.23 21.60
N ARG A 66 -0.47 16.09 21.88
CA ARG A 66 -0.13 15.66 23.23
C ARG A 66 1.20 16.26 23.67
N THR A 67 1.34 16.51 24.97
CA THR A 67 2.57 17.05 25.57
C THR A 67 3.79 16.15 25.38
N GLN A 68 3.57 14.84 25.31
CA GLN A 68 4.56 13.85 24.90
C GLN A 68 4.03 13.12 23.65
N PRO A 69 4.40 13.58 22.44
CA PRO A 69 3.90 13.00 21.21
C PRO A 69 4.48 11.60 21.00
N LEU A 70 3.63 10.67 20.58
CA LEU A 70 4.00 9.32 20.15
C LEU A 70 3.79 9.22 18.64
N THR A 71 4.78 8.71 17.92
CA THR A 71 4.66 8.48 16.47
C THR A 71 4.41 7.01 16.20
N ILE A 72 3.33 6.70 15.48
CA ILE A 72 3.03 5.35 15.03
C ILE A 72 3.62 5.15 13.64
N SER A 73 4.52 4.18 13.55
CA SER A 73 5.19 3.79 12.30
C SER A 73 4.27 3.01 11.37
N ALA A 74 4.50 3.15 10.05
CA ALA A 74 3.84 2.38 9.00
C ALA A 74 4.12 0.89 9.10
N ILE A 75 5.22 0.49 9.74
CA ILE A 75 5.58 -0.92 9.98
C ILE A 75 4.49 -1.63 10.77
N LEU A 76 3.85 -0.95 11.73
CA LEU A 76 2.75 -1.53 12.49
C LEU A 76 1.56 -1.88 11.58
N MET A 77 1.25 -1.00 10.62
CA MET A 77 0.22 -1.26 9.62
C MET A 77 0.63 -2.36 8.65
N GLN A 78 1.90 -2.40 8.23
CA GLN A 78 2.43 -3.47 7.37
C GLN A 78 2.26 -4.85 8.02
N ILE A 79 2.62 -5.00 9.30
CA ILE A 79 2.45 -6.26 10.03
C ILE A 79 0.96 -6.64 10.14
N ALA A 80 0.08 -5.66 10.43
CA ALA A 80 -1.36 -5.90 10.58
C ALA A 80 -2.06 -6.24 9.26
N VAL A 81 -1.64 -5.65 8.15
CA VAL A 81 -2.23 -5.85 6.82
C VAL A 81 -2.03 -7.27 6.31
N LEU A 82 -0.93 -7.94 6.65
CA LEU A 82 -0.67 -9.30 6.18
C LEU A 82 -1.75 -10.32 6.61
N PRO A 83 -2.08 -10.49 7.91
CA PRO A 83 -3.14 -11.40 8.33
C PRO A 83 -4.52 -10.91 7.87
N ILE A 84 -4.78 -9.60 7.86
CA ILE A 84 -6.07 -9.03 7.43
C ILE A 84 -6.29 -9.26 5.92
N GLY A 85 -5.27 -9.05 5.10
CA GLY A 85 -5.31 -9.28 3.66
C GLY A 85 -5.54 -10.74 3.30
N LYS A 86 -4.89 -11.66 4.02
CA LYS A 86 -5.13 -13.11 3.89
C LYS A 86 -6.55 -13.50 4.32
N LEU A 87 -7.05 -12.93 5.41
CA LEU A 87 -8.42 -13.16 5.88
C LEU A 87 -9.45 -12.61 4.90
N MET A 88 -9.23 -11.42 4.34
CA MET A 88 -10.08 -10.84 3.32
C MET A 88 -10.07 -11.66 2.03
N ALA A 89 -8.92 -12.21 1.62
CA ALA A 89 -8.83 -13.12 0.48
C ALA A 89 -9.61 -14.44 0.70
N ALA A 90 -9.75 -14.90 1.95
CA ALA A 90 -10.52 -16.11 2.28
C ALA A 90 -12.04 -15.85 2.38
N ILE A 91 -12.45 -14.65 2.80
CA ILE A 91 -13.86 -14.31 3.02
C ILE A 91 -14.53 -13.74 1.76
N LEU A 92 -13.77 -13.04 0.92
CA LEU A 92 -14.35 -12.26 -0.18
C LEU A 92 -14.74 -13.18 -1.35
N PRO A 93 -15.97 -13.05 -1.88
CA PRO A 93 -16.46 -13.93 -2.94
C PRO A 93 -15.74 -13.69 -4.27
N THR A 94 -15.32 -14.75 -4.93
CA THR A 94 -14.73 -14.79 -6.29
C THR A 94 -15.75 -14.52 -7.41
N LYS A 95 -16.86 -13.84 -7.09
CA LYS A 95 -17.89 -13.55 -8.10
C LYS A 95 -17.38 -12.49 -9.05
N ASP A 96 -17.53 -12.74 -10.34
CA ASP A 96 -17.35 -11.74 -11.38
C ASP A 96 -18.54 -10.79 -11.37
N TYR A 97 -18.25 -9.51 -11.18
CA TYR A 97 -19.21 -8.42 -11.32
C TYR A 97 -19.01 -7.80 -12.69
N ASN A 98 -20.09 -7.72 -13.46
CA ASN A 98 -20.12 -6.97 -14.71
C ASN A 98 -20.80 -5.63 -14.44
N PHE A 99 -20.05 -4.54 -14.58
CA PHE A 99 -20.60 -3.19 -14.58
C PHE A 99 -20.24 -2.50 -15.89
N ILE A 100 -21.25 -2.20 -16.69
CA ILE A 100 -21.14 -1.36 -17.90
C ILE A 100 -20.12 -1.87 -18.94
N GLY A 101 -19.93 -3.19 -19.03
CA GLY A 101 -18.99 -3.82 -19.96
C GLY A 101 -17.58 -4.04 -19.42
N TRP A 102 -17.32 -3.63 -18.17
CA TRP A 102 -16.12 -4.00 -17.42
C TRP A 102 -16.40 -5.19 -16.49
N HIS A 103 -15.62 -6.24 -16.65
CA HIS A 103 -15.60 -7.38 -15.74
C HIS A 103 -14.58 -7.11 -14.64
N PHE A 104 -15.02 -7.05 -13.39
CA PHE A 104 -14.14 -7.00 -12.24
C PHE A 104 -14.51 -8.08 -11.24
N THR A 105 -13.50 -8.77 -10.73
CA THR A 105 -13.64 -9.71 -9.61
C THR A 105 -13.15 -9.02 -8.36
N LEU A 106 -13.91 -9.15 -7.27
CA LEU A 106 -13.50 -8.64 -5.96
C LEU A 106 -12.32 -9.45 -5.39
N ASN A 107 -12.20 -10.72 -5.80
CA ASN A 107 -11.17 -11.62 -5.33
C ASN A 107 -10.48 -12.33 -6.51
N PRO A 108 -9.52 -11.67 -7.20
CA PRO A 108 -8.85 -12.24 -8.38
C PRO A 108 -7.92 -13.40 -8.06
N GLY A 109 -7.60 -13.65 -6.79
CA GLY A 109 -6.71 -14.72 -6.36
C GLY A 109 -6.19 -14.52 -4.93
N PRO A 110 -5.26 -15.37 -4.48
CA PRO A 110 -4.63 -15.26 -3.17
C PRO A 110 -3.98 -13.88 -2.92
N PHE A 111 -3.78 -13.52 -1.66
CA PHE A 111 -3.13 -12.27 -1.31
C PHE A 111 -1.65 -12.28 -1.76
N ASN A 112 -1.30 -11.37 -2.65
CA ASN A 112 0.00 -11.34 -3.32
C ASN A 112 0.97 -10.35 -2.67
N MET A 113 2.27 -10.56 -2.90
CA MET A 113 3.32 -9.64 -2.42
C MET A 113 3.15 -8.22 -2.99
N LYS A 114 2.75 -8.09 -4.27
CA LYS A 114 2.55 -6.78 -4.93
C LYS A 114 1.47 -5.95 -4.25
N GLU A 115 0.36 -6.58 -3.87
CA GLU A 115 -0.73 -5.92 -3.14
C GLU A 115 -0.27 -5.49 -1.74
N HIS A 116 0.49 -6.35 -1.06
CA HIS A 116 1.06 -6.04 0.25
C HIS A 116 2.01 -4.82 0.20
N VAL A 117 2.85 -4.76 -0.84
CA VAL A 117 3.77 -3.62 -1.07
C VAL A 117 2.99 -2.34 -1.34
N ILE A 118 1.98 -2.37 -2.22
CA ILE A 118 1.13 -1.20 -2.47
C ILE A 118 0.46 -0.70 -1.19
N ILE A 119 -0.17 -1.60 -0.41
CA ILE A 119 -0.82 -1.20 0.85
C ILE A 119 0.20 -0.57 1.82
N THR A 120 1.44 -1.06 1.83
CA THR A 120 2.53 -0.50 2.64
C THR A 120 2.91 0.90 2.17
N ILE A 121 2.95 1.15 0.85
CA ILE A 121 3.18 2.51 0.31
C ILE A 121 2.07 3.46 0.78
N PHE A 122 0.80 3.05 0.67
CA PHE A 122 -0.33 3.83 1.18
C PHE A 122 -0.22 4.11 2.68
N ALA A 123 0.16 3.11 3.48
CA ALA A 123 0.37 3.29 4.91
C ALA A 123 1.51 4.29 5.20
N ASN A 124 2.61 4.25 4.44
CA ASN A 124 3.70 5.22 4.62
C ASN A 124 3.26 6.67 4.35
N CYS A 125 2.33 6.90 3.42
CA CYS A 125 1.74 8.24 3.23
C CYS A 125 1.00 8.75 4.48
N GLY A 126 0.52 7.87 5.34
CA GLY A 126 -0.13 8.22 6.61
C GLY A 126 0.83 8.52 7.76
N VAL A 127 2.15 8.37 7.56
CA VAL A 127 3.18 8.74 8.54
C VAL A 127 3.89 10.00 8.09
N SER A 128 3.63 11.10 8.77
CA SER A 128 4.42 12.32 8.63
C SER A 128 5.55 12.34 9.64
N GLN A 129 6.75 11.90 9.24
CA GLN A 129 7.98 12.29 9.94
C GLN A 129 8.72 13.33 9.08
N GLY A 130 8.75 14.59 9.54
CA GLY A 130 9.52 15.66 8.90
C GLY A 130 8.86 16.34 7.69
N ASN A 131 7.68 16.95 7.89
CA ASN A 131 6.91 17.79 6.94
C ASN A 131 5.77 17.11 6.13
N GLY A 132 5.24 15.96 6.55
CA GLY A 132 4.07 15.34 5.90
C GLY A 132 2.71 15.81 6.43
N ASP A 133 2.65 16.35 7.65
CA ASP A 133 1.46 16.95 8.23
C ASP A 133 1.22 18.27 7.54
N ALA A 134 -0.03 18.55 7.18
CA ALA A 134 -0.36 19.81 6.54
C ALA A 134 0.02 20.97 7.45
N TYR A 135 1.04 21.75 7.05
CA TYR A 135 1.58 22.86 7.85
C TYR A 135 0.47 23.83 8.29
N SER A 136 -0.51 24.03 7.41
CA SER A 136 -1.73 24.80 7.65
C SER A 136 -2.55 24.33 8.85
N ILE A 137 -2.51 23.06 9.25
CA ILE A 137 -3.24 22.56 10.43
C ILE A 137 -2.75 23.25 11.71
N GLY A 138 -1.45 23.49 11.83
CA GLY A 138 -0.88 24.26 12.95
C GLY A 138 -1.41 25.69 12.98
N ALA A 139 -1.36 26.39 11.83
CA ALA A 139 -1.85 27.76 11.70
C ALA A 139 -3.36 27.89 11.99
N ILE A 140 -4.18 27.00 11.40
CA ILE A 140 -5.63 26.96 11.63
C ILE A 140 -5.93 26.67 13.10
N THR A 141 -5.18 25.77 13.73
CA THR A 141 -5.35 25.46 15.15
C THR A 141 -5.04 26.66 16.03
N ILE A 142 -3.97 27.41 15.75
CA ILE A 142 -3.63 28.64 16.49
C ILE A 142 -4.72 29.70 16.30
N MET A 143 -5.20 29.91 15.07
CA MET A 143 -6.31 30.84 14.80
C MET A 143 -7.57 30.51 15.61
N LYS A 144 -7.91 29.22 15.68
CA LYS A 144 -9.11 28.76 16.40
C LYS A 144 -8.91 28.77 17.92
N ALA A 145 -7.77 28.31 18.42
CA ALA A 145 -7.51 28.14 19.84
C ALA A 145 -7.19 29.47 20.55
N TYR A 146 -6.30 30.28 19.94
CA TYR A 146 -5.76 31.52 20.51
C TYR A 146 -6.58 32.75 20.08
N TYR A 147 -6.82 32.93 18.78
CA TYR A 147 -7.50 34.13 18.25
C TYR A 147 -9.04 34.03 18.24
N LYS A 148 -9.61 32.89 18.66
CA LYS A 148 -11.07 32.62 18.72
C LYS A 148 -11.82 32.89 17.40
N GLN A 149 -11.13 32.88 16.26
CA GLN A 149 -11.75 33.03 14.96
C GLN A 149 -12.17 31.66 14.40
N SER A 150 -13.41 31.55 13.94
CA SER A 150 -13.93 30.36 13.29
C SER A 150 -13.76 30.49 11.77
N LEU A 151 -12.94 29.62 11.18
CA LEU A 151 -12.90 29.39 9.74
C LEU A 151 -13.99 28.39 9.34
N SER A 152 -14.67 28.66 8.23
CA SER A 152 -15.57 27.68 7.62
C SER A 152 -14.79 26.47 7.11
N PHE A 153 -15.39 25.28 7.15
CA PHE A 153 -14.74 24.03 6.72
C PHE A 153 -14.14 24.12 5.32
N LEU A 154 -14.89 24.64 4.34
CA LEU A 154 -14.41 24.78 2.96
C LEU A 154 -13.20 25.71 2.85
N LEU A 155 -13.21 26.82 3.61
CA LEU A 155 -12.09 27.76 3.62
C LEU A 155 -10.84 27.13 4.26
N ALA A 156 -11.01 26.40 5.36
CA ALA A 156 -9.92 25.63 5.97
C ALA A 156 -9.37 24.57 5.00
N LEU A 157 -10.23 23.88 4.25
CA LEU A 157 -9.84 22.91 3.23
C LEU A 157 -9.02 23.56 2.11
N PHE A 158 -9.47 24.71 1.57
CA PHE A 158 -8.71 25.42 0.53
C PHE A 158 -7.35 25.93 1.03
N ILE A 159 -7.27 26.43 2.26
CA ILE A 159 -6.00 26.84 2.87
C ILE A 159 -5.05 25.65 2.95
N VAL A 160 -5.52 24.51 3.47
CA VAL A 160 -4.73 23.28 3.54
C VAL A 160 -4.26 22.85 2.14
N LEU A 161 -5.16 22.78 1.16
CA LEU A 161 -4.83 22.40 -0.22
C LEU A 161 -3.84 23.35 -0.91
N SER A 162 -3.85 24.64 -0.57
CA SER A 162 -2.92 25.62 -1.15
C SER A 162 -1.49 25.52 -0.63
N THR A 163 -1.29 24.84 0.50
CA THR A 163 0.02 24.70 1.15
C THR A 163 0.70 23.35 0.95
N GLN A 164 0.00 22.37 0.39
CA GLN A 164 0.55 21.05 0.03
C GLN A 164 1.14 21.08 -1.37
#